data_AF-E5XUI6-F1
#
_entry.id   AF-E5XUI6-F1
#
_cell.length_a   1.000
_cell.length_b   1.000
_cell.length_c   1.000
_cell.angle_alpha   90.00
_cell.angle_beta   90.00
_cell.angle_gamma   90.00
#
_symmetry.space_group_name_H-M   'P 1'
#
loop_
_entity.id
_entity.type
_entity.pdbx_description
1 polymer ?
#
loop_
_entity_poly.entity_id
_entity_poly.type
_entity_poly.pdbx_seq_one_letter_code
_entity_poly.pdbx_strand_id
1 'polypeptide(L)'
;MWSFLGWHAYEELEHKSVVFDLYRASGGLEWLRVGVFLPMSFGTVPGAAAGVLLSVLTDPGGWNPSGWKPRRVLRQIVELYRSPLVKGTMRDLGGCLRPSFHPDDIDTTELLGGWTDKLFGARGALADRAL
;
A
#
# COMPACT_ATOMS: atom_id res chain seq x y z
N MET A 1 -3.50 7.56 -18.05
CA MET A 1 -2.74 7.48 -16.78
C MET A 1 -3.27 6.38 -15.86
N TRP A 2 -4.57 6.38 -15.56
CA TRP A 2 -5.19 5.36 -14.69
C TRP A 2 -5.07 3.91 -15.21
N SER A 3 -5.22 3.68 -16.51
CA SER A 3 -5.06 2.34 -17.12
C SER A 3 -3.62 1.81 -17.02
N PHE A 4 -2.63 2.70 -17.09
CA PHE A 4 -1.21 2.36 -16.97
C PHE A 4 -0.83 2.02 -15.53
N LEU A 5 -1.31 2.80 -14.56
CA LEU A 5 -1.11 2.52 -13.14
C LEU A 5 -1.81 1.22 -12.72
N GLY A 6 -3.01 0.96 -13.24
CA GLY A 6 -3.72 -0.30 -13.02
C GLY A 6 -2.98 -1.50 -13.60
N TRP A 7 -2.42 -1.37 -14.82
CA TRP A 7 -1.59 -2.40 -15.43
C TRP A 7 -0.29 -2.65 -14.67
N HIS A 8 0.44 -1.60 -14.28
CA HIS A 8 1.66 -1.74 -13.47
C HIS A 8 1.38 -2.45 -12.13
N ALA A 9 0.29 -2.08 -11.46
CA ALA A 9 -0.09 -2.72 -10.21
C ALA A 9 -0.44 -4.20 -10.40
N TYR A 10 -1.02 -4.55 -11.56
CA TYR A 10 -1.32 -5.93 -11.93
C TYR A 10 -0.02 -6.74 -12.19
N GLU A 11 0.90 -6.21 -13.00
CA GLU A 11 2.20 -6.84 -13.29
C GLU A 11 3.03 -7.05 -12.00
N GLU A 12 3.08 -6.06 -11.13
CA GLU A 12 3.81 -6.13 -9.86
C GLU A 12 3.24 -7.21 -8.93
N LEU A 13 1.92 -7.45 -8.98
CA LEU A 13 1.28 -8.53 -8.22
C LEU A 13 1.66 -9.92 -8.73
N GLU A 14 1.93 -10.09 -10.02
CA GLU A 14 2.44 -11.36 -10.58
C GLU A 14 3.92 -11.56 -10.27
N HIS A 15 4.72 -10.48 -10.29
CA HIS A 15 6.17 -10.57 -10.06
C HIS A 15 6.59 -10.67 -8.58
N LYS A 16 5.71 -10.33 -7.63
CA LYS A 16 6.03 -10.32 -6.18
C LYS A 16 6.56 -11.67 -5.67
N SER A 17 5.96 -12.79 -6.09
CA SER A 17 6.30 -14.13 -5.60
C SER A 17 7.62 -14.60 -6.22
N VAL A 18 7.79 -14.35 -7.53
CA VAL A 18 9.01 -14.67 -8.28
C VAL A 18 10.25 -14.02 -7.66
N VAL A 19 10.17 -12.72 -7.32
CA VAL A 19 11.29 -12.01 -6.70
C VAL A 19 11.59 -12.55 -5.29
N PHE A 20 10.55 -12.91 -4.54
CA PHE A 20 10.68 -13.46 -3.20
C PHE A 20 11.34 -14.84 -3.20
N ASP A 21 10.91 -15.71 -4.11
CA ASP A 21 11.50 -17.04 -4.30
C ASP A 21 12.96 -16.95 -4.71
N LEU A 22 13.29 -16.03 -5.64
CA LEU A 22 14.68 -15.78 -6.04
C LEU A 22 15.54 -15.33 -4.86
N TYR A 23 15.03 -14.42 -4.02
CA TYR A 23 15.71 -13.98 -2.81
C TYR A 23 16.02 -15.15 -1.87
N ARG A 24 15.02 -16.01 -1.59
CA ARG A 24 15.23 -17.19 -0.74
C ARG A 24 16.21 -18.18 -1.36
N ALA A 25 16.09 -18.45 -2.67
CA ALA A 25 16.96 -19.36 -3.40
C ALA A 25 18.43 -18.90 -3.43
N SER A 26 18.67 -17.58 -3.43
CA SER A 26 20.01 -16.99 -3.32
C SER A 26 20.64 -17.04 -1.93
N GLY A 27 19.94 -17.60 -0.92
CA GLY A 27 20.40 -17.62 0.47
C GLY A 27 20.08 -16.34 1.25
N GLY A 28 19.05 -15.60 0.84
CA GLY A 28 18.59 -14.39 1.52
C GLY A 28 18.27 -14.63 3.00
N LEU A 29 18.77 -13.75 3.86
CA LEU A 29 18.61 -13.86 5.32
C LEU A 29 17.25 -13.29 5.77
N GLU A 30 16.46 -14.10 6.45
CA GLU A 30 15.10 -13.72 6.89
C GLU A 30 15.09 -12.47 7.78
N TRP A 31 16.10 -12.29 8.64
CA TRP A 31 16.20 -11.09 9.48
C TRP A 31 16.46 -9.81 8.67
N LEU A 32 17.20 -9.92 7.56
CA LEU A 32 17.46 -8.78 6.68
C LEU A 32 16.18 -8.38 5.96
N ARG A 33 15.42 -9.36 5.49
CA ARG A 33 14.08 -9.15 4.91
C ARG A 33 13.18 -8.40 5.88
N VAL A 34 13.00 -8.90 7.09
CA VAL A 34 12.18 -8.25 8.14
C VAL A 34 12.73 -6.86 8.49
N GLY A 35 14.06 -6.74 8.62
CA GLY A 35 14.74 -5.49 8.96
C GLY A 35 14.57 -4.38 7.93
N VAL A 36 14.45 -4.71 6.63
CA VAL A 36 14.15 -3.75 5.57
C VAL A 36 12.64 -3.49 5.46
N PHE A 37 11.82 -4.53 5.59
CA PHE A 37 10.37 -4.42 5.41
C PHE A 37 9.71 -3.59 6.52
N LEU A 38 10.20 -3.69 7.76
CA LEU A 38 9.66 -2.98 8.92
C LEU A 38 9.72 -1.44 8.78
N PRO A 39 10.88 -0.79 8.53
CA PRO A 39 10.94 0.66 8.34
C PRO A 39 10.22 1.12 7.06
N MET A 40 10.18 0.31 6.00
CA MET A 40 9.40 0.66 4.81
C MET A 40 7.90 0.68 5.10
N SER A 41 7.40 -0.34 5.81
CA SER A 41 5.98 -0.50 6.14
C SER A 41 5.48 0.51 7.16
N PHE A 42 6.27 0.77 8.20
CA PHE A 42 5.85 1.61 9.35
C PHE A 42 6.55 2.97 9.43
N GLY A 43 7.53 3.24 8.56
CA GLY A 43 8.23 4.52 8.51
C GLY A 43 7.65 5.46 7.44
N THR A 44 7.38 4.94 6.23
CA THR A 44 7.02 5.79 5.08
C THR A 44 5.74 6.58 5.30
N VAL A 45 4.62 5.90 5.57
CA VAL A 45 3.31 6.55 5.70
C VAL A 45 3.23 7.40 6.97
N PRO A 46 3.62 6.89 8.16
CA PRO A 46 3.62 7.71 9.37
C PRO A 46 4.59 8.89 9.28
N GLY A 47 5.76 8.70 8.65
CA GLY A 47 6.74 9.76 8.41
C GLY A 47 6.20 10.85 7.49
N ALA A 48 5.57 10.48 6.37
CA ALA A 48 4.90 11.44 5.49
C ALA A 48 3.76 12.18 6.21
N ALA A 49 2.94 11.46 6.99
CA ALA A 49 1.87 12.06 7.78
C ALA A 49 2.41 13.04 8.84
N ALA A 50 3.51 12.69 9.52
CA ALA A 50 4.18 13.57 10.47
C ALA A 50 4.76 14.81 9.76
N GLY A 51 5.33 14.66 8.57
CA GLY A 51 5.82 15.77 7.75
C GLY A 51 4.70 16.73 7.34
N VAL A 52 3.55 16.20 6.90
CA VAL A 52 2.35 17.01 6.61
C VAL A 52 1.86 17.70 7.87
N LEU A 53 1.75 16.99 8.99
CA LEU A 53 1.31 17.57 10.26
C LEU A 53 2.25 18.69 10.71
N LEU A 54 3.56 18.48 10.62
CA LEU A 54 4.56 19.49 10.94
C LEU A 54 4.40 20.71 10.03
N SER A 55 4.29 20.51 8.72
CA SER A 55 4.07 21.59 7.75
C SER A 55 2.84 22.42 8.09
N VAL A 56 1.74 21.78 8.51
CA VAL A 56 0.51 22.47 8.94
C VAL A 56 0.72 23.22 10.25
N LEU A 57 1.42 22.62 11.22
CA LEU A 57 1.67 23.24 12.54
C LEU A 57 2.62 24.45 12.45
N THR A 58 3.58 24.40 11.52
CA THR A 58 4.55 25.48 11.30
C THR A 58 4.07 26.54 10.32
N ASP A 59 2.88 26.38 9.71
CA ASP A 59 2.33 27.35 8.77
C ASP A 59 1.92 28.65 9.49
N PRO A 60 2.60 29.79 9.22
CA PRO A 60 2.31 31.08 9.86
C PRO A 60 0.90 31.60 9.55
N GLY A 61 0.30 31.21 8.42
CA GLY A 61 -1.06 31.61 8.02
C GLY A 61 -2.15 30.64 8.47
N GLY A 62 -1.77 29.42 8.89
CA GLY A 62 -2.67 28.33 9.26
C GLY A 62 -3.38 28.50 10.61
N TRP A 63 -2.87 29.39 11.47
CA TRP A 63 -3.41 29.68 12.81
C TRP A 63 -4.55 30.71 12.80
N ASN A 64 -5.20 30.95 11.66
CA ASN A 64 -6.42 31.75 11.62
C ASN A 64 -7.59 30.97 12.26
N PRO A 65 -8.27 31.51 13.31
CA PRO A 65 -9.40 30.85 13.97
C PRO A 65 -10.59 30.53 13.05
N SER A 66 -10.68 31.13 11.86
CA SER A 66 -11.70 30.84 10.85
C SER A 66 -11.42 29.54 10.05
N GLY A 67 -10.15 29.19 9.85
CA GLY A 67 -9.72 28.07 8.99
C GLY A 67 -9.34 26.79 9.75
N TRP A 68 -8.76 26.92 10.94
CA TRP A 68 -8.22 25.78 11.69
C TRP A 68 -9.31 25.02 12.46
N LYS A 69 -9.55 23.75 12.10
CA LYS A 69 -10.58 22.89 12.71
C LYS A 69 -9.98 21.61 13.30
N PRO A 70 -9.22 21.68 14.40
CA PRO A 70 -8.47 20.55 14.95
C PRO A 70 -9.37 19.37 15.33
N ARG A 71 -10.58 19.63 15.84
CA ARG A 71 -11.55 18.58 16.17
C ARG A 71 -12.03 17.79 14.94
N ARG A 72 -12.13 18.45 13.78
CA ARG A 72 -12.51 17.80 12.51
C ARG A 72 -11.37 16.95 11.99
N VAL A 73 -10.15 17.48 11.99
CA VAL A 73 -8.93 16.75 11.59
C VAL A 73 -8.74 15.51 12.45
N LEU A 74 -8.83 15.64 13.78
CA LEU A 74 -8.69 14.51 14.69
C LEU A 74 -9.78 13.45 14.43
N ARG A 75 -11.02 13.88 14.18
CA ARG A 75 -12.12 12.96 13.83
C ARG A 75 -11.80 12.19 12.55
N GLN A 76 -11.35 12.86 11.49
CA GLN A 76 -10.99 12.23 10.23
C GLN A 76 -9.83 11.25 10.38
N ILE A 77 -8.81 11.58 11.19
CA ILE A 77 -7.72 10.66 11.53
C ILE A 77 -8.28 9.42 12.21
N VAL A 78 -9.13 9.58 13.24
CA VAL A 78 -9.72 8.45 13.97
C VAL A 78 -10.61 7.59 13.07
N GLU A 79 -11.42 8.20 12.20
CA GLU A 79 -12.25 7.50 11.22
C GLU A 79 -11.40 6.69 10.24
N LEU A 80 -10.32 7.29 9.71
CA LEU A 80 -9.37 6.62 8.82
C LEU A 80 -8.70 5.43 9.52
N TYR A 81 -8.14 5.62 10.71
CA TYR A 81 -7.49 4.54 11.47
C TYR A 81 -8.45 3.40 11.85
N ARG A 82 -9.75 3.70 12.03
CA ARG A 82 -10.77 2.68 12.31
C ARG A 82 -11.33 2.00 11.07
N SER A 83 -11.04 2.54 9.88
CA SER A 83 -11.56 2.03 8.62
C SER A 83 -11.14 0.57 8.38
N PRO A 84 -11.98 -0.22 7.69
CA PRO A 84 -11.62 -1.58 7.28
C PRO A 84 -10.34 -1.62 6.43
N LEU A 85 -10.07 -0.57 5.65
CA LEU A 85 -8.88 -0.46 4.82
C LEU A 85 -7.60 -0.49 5.66
N VAL A 86 -7.47 0.40 6.65
CA VAL A 86 -6.28 0.44 7.50
C VAL A 86 -6.14 -0.85 8.30
N LYS A 87 -7.24 -1.41 8.82
CA LYS A 87 -7.20 -2.68 9.55
C LYS A 87 -6.75 -3.85 8.68
N GLY A 88 -7.27 -3.95 7.46
CA GLY A 88 -6.87 -4.96 6.48
C GLY A 88 -5.39 -4.83 6.14
N THR A 89 -4.94 -3.63 5.75
CA THR A 89 -3.53 -3.37 5.44
C THR A 89 -2.61 -3.68 6.62
N MET A 90 -2.97 -3.29 7.85
CA MET A 90 -2.14 -3.57 9.03
C MET A 90 -2.08 -5.06 9.37
N ARG A 91 -3.17 -5.80 9.16
CA ARG A 91 -3.19 -7.26 9.30
C ARG A 91 -2.24 -7.92 8.29
N ASP A 92 -2.33 -7.51 7.03
CA ASP A 92 -1.53 -8.10 5.95
C ASP A 92 -0.03 -7.75 6.13
N LEU A 93 0.28 -6.49 6.49
CA LEU A 93 1.65 -6.06 6.88
C LEU A 93 2.20 -6.84 8.08
N GLY A 94 1.37 -7.09 9.09
CA GLY A 94 1.74 -7.93 10.23
C GLY A 94 2.07 -9.37 9.81
N GLY A 95 1.36 -9.90 8.82
CA GLY A 95 1.66 -11.17 8.16
C GLY A 95 3.04 -11.17 7.51
N CYS A 96 3.38 -10.10 6.77
CA CYS A 96 4.67 -9.95 6.08
C CYS A 96 5.88 -10.04 7.01
N LEU A 97 5.74 -9.67 8.29
CA LEU A 97 6.85 -9.70 9.26
C LEU A 97 7.11 -11.09 9.86
N ARG A 98 6.27 -12.09 9.57
CA ARG A 98 6.42 -13.45 10.10
C ARG A 98 7.57 -14.18 9.39
N PRO A 99 8.39 -14.99 10.09
CA PRO A 99 9.51 -15.72 9.47
C PRO A 99 9.11 -16.73 8.38
N SER A 100 7.86 -17.20 8.42
CA SER A 100 7.31 -18.18 7.47
C SER A 100 6.47 -17.53 6.37
N PHE A 101 6.53 -16.21 6.23
CA PHE A 101 5.70 -15.47 5.28
C PHE A 101 6.09 -15.78 3.83
N HIS A 102 5.09 -15.96 2.99
CA HIS A 102 5.20 -15.92 1.54
C HIS A 102 4.24 -14.87 0.96
N PRO A 103 4.60 -14.12 -0.10
CA PRO A 103 3.68 -13.15 -0.73
C PRO A 103 2.33 -13.73 -1.18
N ASP A 104 2.26 -15.04 -1.44
CA ASP A 104 1.04 -15.75 -1.82
C ASP A 104 0.13 -16.10 -0.63
N ASP A 105 0.60 -15.91 0.62
CA ASP A 105 -0.25 -16.04 1.81
C ASP A 105 -1.34 -14.95 1.85
N ILE A 106 -1.17 -13.88 1.07
CA ILE A 106 -2.17 -12.83 0.87
C ILE A 106 -2.96 -13.17 -0.38
N ASP A 107 -4.19 -13.67 -0.19
CA ASP A 107 -5.09 -14.02 -1.30
C ASP A 107 -5.48 -12.76 -2.09
N THR A 108 -4.94 -12.65 -3.30
CA THR A 108 -5.24 -11.58 -4.25
C THR A 108 -6.05 -12.08 -5.45
N THR A 109 -6.57 -13.31 -5.41
CA THR A 109 -7.21 -13.96 -6.58
C THR A 109 -8.45 -13.20 -7.05
N GLU A 110 -9.34 -12.84 -6.12
CA GLU A 110 -10.54 -12.05 -6.43
C GLU A 110 -10.18 -10.66 -6.96
N LEU A 111 -9.16 -10.04 -6.37
CA LEU A 111 -8.68 -8.72 -6.78
C LEU A 111 -8.09 -8.75 -8.19
N LEU A 112 -7.25 -9.74 -8.48
CA LEU A 112 -6.67 -9.96 -9.81
C LEU A 112 -7.77 -10.19 -10.84
N GLY A 113 -8.72 -11.10 -10.59
CA GLY A 113 -9.83 -11.36 -11.52
C GLY A 113 -10.63 -10.09 -11.86
N GLY A 114 -10.96 -9.28 -10.84
CA GLY A 114 -11.66 -8.01 -11.06
C GLY A 114 -10.84 -6.97 -11.85
N TRP A 115 -9.51 -6.98 -11.73
CA TRP A 115 -8.62 -6.11 -12.52
C TRP A 115 -8.37 -6.65 -13.93
N THR A 116 -8.26 -7.97 -14.09
CA THR A 116 -8.17 -8.64 -15.39
C THR A 116 -9.39 -8.29 -16.24
N ASP A 117 -10.59 -8.36 -15.68
CA ASP A 117 -11.81 -7.98 -16.40
C ASP A 117 -11.81 -6.50 -16.81
N LYS A 118 -11.36 -5.61 -15.92
CA LYS A 118 -11.31 -4.16 -16.19
C LYS A 118 -10.24 -3.76 -17.19
N LEU A 119 -9.11 -4.45 -17.21
CA LEU A 119 -7.97 -4.15 -18.06
C LEU A 119 -8.09 -4.88 -19.41
N PHE A 120 -8.41 -6.17 -19.40
CA PHE A 120 -8.32 -7.06 -20.55
C PHE A 120 -9.64 -7.71 -20.97
N GLY A 121 -10.75 -7.47 -20.27
CA GLY A 121 -12.07 -7.98 -20.66
C GLY A 121 -12.54 -7.45 -22.02
N ALA A 122 -13.69 -7.92 -22.51
CA ALA A 122 -14.20 -7.56 -23.84
C ALA A 122 -14.41 -6.05 -24.10
N ARG A 123 -14.49 -5.24 -23.03
CA ARG A 123 -14.49 -3.76 -23.08
C ARG A 123 -13.41 -3.15 -22.17
N GLY A 124 -12.36 -3.91 -21.91
CA GLY A 124 -11.27 -3.56 -21.01
C GLY A 124 -10.46 -2.38 -21.53
N ALA A 125 -9.85 -1.63 -20.62
CA ALA A 125 -9.08 -0.42 -20.95
C ALA A 125 -7.84 -0.67 -21.81
N LEU A 126 -7.42 -1.93 -21.95
CA LEU A 126 -6.28 -2.42 -22.74
C LEU A 126 -6.70 -3.58 -23.66
N ALA A 127 -7.99 -3.76 -23.92
CA ALA A 127 -8.51 -4.87 -24.73
C ALA A 127 -7.98 -4.86 -26.18
N ASP A 128 -7.61 -3.69 -26.70
CA ASP A 128 -7.01 -3.48 -28.02
C ASP A 128 -5.48 -3.70 -28.05
N ARG A 129 -4.85 -3.90 -26.89
CA ARG A 129 -3.39 -4.07 -26.73
C ARG A 129 -2.98 -5.43 -26.20
N ALA A 130 -3.94 -6.33 -26.02
CA ALA A 130 -3.68 -7.74 -25.76
C ALA A 130 -3.27 -8.42 -27.09
N LEU A 131 -1.98 -8.36 -27.41
CA LEU A 131 -1.32 -9.16 -28.45
C LEU A 131 -0.02 -9.74 -27.91
#